data_AF-A0A958XAL0-F1
#
_entry.id   AF-A0A958XAL0-F1
#
_cell.length_a   1.000
_cell.length_b   1.000
_cell.length_c   1.000
_cell.angle_alpha   90.00
_cell.angle_beta   90.00
_cell.angle_gamma   90.00
#
_symmetry.space_group_name_H-M   'P 1'
#
loop_
_entity.id
_entity.type
_entity.pdbx_description
1 polymer ?
#
loop_
_entity_poly.entity_id
_entity_poly.type
_entity_poly.pdbx_seq_one_letter_code
_entity_poly.pdbx_strand_id
1 'polypeptide(L)'
;MKIDQSQIASHNQQLLDRHRESFAFLQAQLDRKGVHAGEIVRKLSTLQIAIPSWALGAGGTRFGRFSTGGEPGNLEQKIEDISLLHALTNAAGAVSLHIPWDIPEDVAAIKETASSLGIAFDAVNSNTFQDQHGQAHS
;
A
#
# COMPACT_ATOMS: atom_id res chain seq x y z
N MET A 1 -11.00 -8.54 -1.57
CA MET A 1 -12.12 -8.17 -0.66
C MET A 1 -12.26 -6.66 -0.68
N LYS A 2 -13.45 -6.09 -0.89
CA LYS A 2 -13.63 -4.62 -0.86
C LYS A 2 -14.19 -4.23 0.51
N ILE A 3 -13.50 -3.34 1.22
CA ILE A 3 -13.99 -2.75 2.48
C ILE A 3 -14.62 -1.40 2.14
N ASP A 4 -15.87 -1.22 2.55
CA ASP A 4 -16.60 0.03 2.39
C ASP A 4 -16.18 1.05 3.47
N GLN A 5 -16.19 2.34 3.11
CA GLN A 5 -15.91 3.43 4.04
C GLN A 5 -16.86 3.40 5.26
N SER A 6 -18.11 3.00 5.08
CA SER A 6 -19.09 2.83 6.16
C SER A 6 -18.68 1.75 7.18
N GLN A 7 -18.04 0.67 6.73
CA GLN A 7 -17.52 -0.38 7.61
C GLN A 7 -16.34 0.15 8.45
N ILE A 8 -15.43 0.89 7.81
CA ILE A 8 -14.30 1.54 8.49
C ILE A 8 -14.82 2.55 9.52
N ALA A 9 -15.76 3.40 9.13
CA ALA A 9 -16.35 4.40 10.01
C ALA A 9 -17.04 3.77 11.22
N SER A 10 -17.83 2.71 11.00
CA SER A 10 -18.50 1.96 12.07
C SER A 10 -17.50 1.34 13.04
N HIS A 11 -16.43 0.71 12.53
CA HIS A 11 -15.37 0.16 13.36
C HIS A 11 -14.65 1.24 14.18
N ASN A 12 -14.27 2.35 13.54
CA ASN A 12 -13.59 3.46 14.20
C ASN A 12 -14.46 4.11 15.29
N GLN A 13 -15.77 4.22 15.06
CA GLN A 13 -16.69 4.81 16.03
C GLN A 13 -16.74 4.01 17.35
N GLN A 14 -16.59 2.68 17.30
CA GLN A 14 -16.55 1.82 18.48
C GLN A 14 -15.30 2.04 19.35
N LEU A 15 -14.21 2.53 18.76
CA LEU A 15 -12.91 2.72 19.42
C LEU A 15 -12.59 4.18 19.74
N LEU A 16 -13.41 5.13 19.24
CA LEU A 16 -13.09 6.54 19.19
C LEU A 16 -12.90 7.17 20.58
N ASP A 17 -13.77 6.86 21.54
CA ASP A 17 -13.70 7.47 22.88
C ASP A 17 -12.42 7.05 23.61
N ARG A 18 -12.10 5.75 23.59
CA ARG A 18 -10.85 5.21 24.14
C ARG A 18 -9.61 5.81 23.47
N HIS A 19 -9.66 5.97 22.14
CA HIS A 19 -8.57 6.59 21.39
C HIS A 19 -8.37 8.05 21.81
N ARG A 20 -9.45 8.84 21.95
CA ARG A 20 -9.41 10.24 22.38
C ARG A 20 -8.82 10.40 23.78
N GLU A 21 -9.25 9.57 24.73
CA GLU A 21 -8.72 9.58 26.10
C GLU A 21 -7.21 9.26 26.12
N SER A 22 -6.82 8.19 25.41
CA SER A 22 -5.40 7.76 25.34
C SER A 22 -4.52 8.81 24.68
N PHE A 23 -5.01 9.41 23.58
CA PHE A 23 -4.28 10.45 22.85
C PHE A 23 -4.16 11.74 23.67
N ALA A 24 -5.22 12.15 24.37
CA ALA A 24 -5.19 13.32 25.25
C ALA A 24 -4.14 13.17 26.36
N PHE A 25 -4.03 11.98 26.96
CA PHE A 25 -2.99 11.69 27.94
C PHE A 25 -1.59 11.80 27.35
N LEU A 26 -1.35 11.18 26.18
CA LEU A 26 -0.06 11.28 25.49
C LEU A 26 0.30 12.72 25.13
N GLN A 27 -0.67 13.48 24.60
CA GLN A 27 -0.50 14.88 24.25
C GLN A 27 -0.05 15.70 25.48
N ALA A 28 -0.72 15.53 26.62
CA ALA A 28 -0.32 16.21 27.85
C ALA A 28 1.10 15.83 28.31
N GLN A 29 1.54 14.60 28.10
CA GLN A 29 2.92 14.18 28.40
C GLN A 29 3.96 14.80 27.45
N LEU A 30 3.63 14.92 26.17
CA LEU A 30 4.49 15.51 25.15
C LEU A 30 4.59 17.03 25.31
N ASP A 31 3.48 17.71 25.62
CA ASP A 31 3.45 19.15 25.87
C ASP A 31 4.37 19.55 27.03
N ARG A 32 4.41 18.75 28.11
CA ARG A 32 5.36 18.94 29.23
C ARG A 32 6.83 18.86 28.83
N LYS A 33 7.12 18.17 27.71
CA LYS A 33 8.46 18.05 27.13
C LYS A 33 8.71 19.08 26.02
N GLY A 34 7.78 20.01 25.79
CA GLY A 34 7.86 20.98 24.69
C GLY A 34 7.70 20.35 23.30
N VAL A 35 7.06 19.17 23.20
CA VAL A 35 6.82 18.46 21.94
C VAL A 35 5.36 18.58 21.54
N HIS A 36 5.08 19.17 20.37
CA HIS A 36 3.72 19.41 19.90
C HIS A 36 3.14 18.21 19.13
N ALA A 37 2.33 17.39 19.79
CA ALA A 37 1.75 16.18 19.21
C ALA A 37 0.98 16.43 17.90
N GLY A 38 0.22 17.52 17.81
CA GLY A 38 -0.55 17.88 16.62
C GLY A 38 0.32 18.11 15.38
N GLU A 39 1.51 18.70 15.54
CA GLU A 39 2.44 18.89 14.41
C GLU A 39 3.03 17.56 13.93
N ILE A 40 3.32 16.65 14.86
CA ILE A 40 3.80 15.30 14.55
C ILE A 40 2.73 14.53 13.79
N VAL A 41 1.49 14.53 14.29
CA VAL A 41 0.35 13.88 13.62
C VAL A 41 0.15 14.45 12.22
N ARG A 42 0.24 15.77 12.04
CA ARG A 42 0.13 16.41 10.71
C ARG A 42 1.24 15.97 9.75
N LYS A 43 2.48 15.83 10.22
CA LYS A 43 3.58 15.32 9.37
C LYS A 43 3.33 13.87 8.97
N LEU A 44 2.95 13.03 9.94
CA LEU A 44 2.65 11.62 9.73
C LEU A 44 1.45 11.43 8.79
N SER A 45 0.39 12.23 8.90
CA SER A 45 -0.81 12.11 8.05
C SER A 45 -0.54 12.43 6.58
N THR A 46 0.55 13.13 6.27
CA THR A 46 0.97 13.44 4.90
C THR A 46 2.03 12.49 4.35
N LEU A 47 2.59 11.61 5.18
CA LEU A 47 3.61 10.66 4.76
C LEU A 47 2.99 9.59 3.86
N GLN A 48 3.48 9.49 2.62
CA GLN A 48 3.15 8.42 1.70
C GLN A 48 4.37 7.52 1.48
N ILE A 49 4.13 6.22 1.39
CA ILE A 49 5.13 5.19 1.13
C ILE A 49 4.58 4.31 0.01
N ALA A 50 5.28 4.27 -1.11
CA ALA A 50 4.89 3.44 -2.25
C ALA A 50 4.97 1.95 -1.89
N ILE A 51 3.98 1.18 -2.32
CA ILE A 51 3.94 -0.25 -2.10
C ILE A 51 4.55 -0.97 -3.31
N PRO A 52 5.56 -1.84 -3.10
CA PRO A 52 6.10 -2.67 -4.17
C PRO A 52 5.04 -3.69 -4.62
N SER A 53 4.70 -3.69 -5.90
CA SER A 53 3.70 -4.62 -6.49
C SER A 53 4.02 -6.09 -6.19
N TRP A 54 5.30 -6.45 -6.12
CA TRP A 54 5.80 -7.81 -5.91
C TRP A 54 5.72 -8.31 -4.47
N ALA A 55 5.32 -7.46 -3.51
CA ALA A 55 5.20 -7.84 -2.10
C ALA A 55 3.79 -8.33 -1.69
N LEU A 56 2.81 -8.29 -2.59
CA LEU A 56 1.42 -8.65 -2.28
C LEU A 56 1.14 -10.16 -2.41
N GLY A 57 1.97 -10.88 -3.15
CA GLY A 57 1.93 -12.34 -3.23
C GLY A 57 2.76 -13.00 -2.14
N ALA A 58 2.59 -14.32 -1.96
CA ALA A 58 3.46 -15.07 -1.06
C ALA A 58 4.89 -15.01 -1.57
N GLY A 59 5.78 -14.43 -0.76
CA GLY A 59 7.21 -14.47 -0.99
C GLY A 59 7.75 -15.91 -1.03
N GLY A 60 8.95 -16.05 -1.54
CA GLY A 60 9.65 -17.33 -1.59
C GLY A 60 11.07 -17.21 -1.08
N THR A 61 11.63 -18.33 -0.67
CA THR A 61 13.08 -18.46 -0.51
C THR A 61 13.61 -19.36 -1.62
N ARG A 62 14.94 -19.48 -1.74
CA ARG A 62 15.57 -20.46 -2.62
C ARG A 62 15.16 -21.93 -2.35
N PHE A 63 14.55 -22.21 -1.20
CA PHE A 63 14.14 -23.56 -0.80
C PHE A 63 12.68 -23.87 -1.11
N GLY A 64 11.83 -22.85 -1.27
CA GLY A 64 10.42 -23.05 -1.49
C GLY A 64 9.60 -21.77 -1.42
N ARG A 65 8.43 -21.84 -2.06
CA ARG A 65 7.35 -20.85 -2.01
C ARG A 65 6.08 -21.59 -1.63
N PHE A 66 5.36 -21.06 -0.65
CA PHE A 66 4.14 -21.67 -0.12
C PHE A 66 3.00 -20.70 -0.32
N SER A 67 2.24 -20.89 -1.40
CA SER A 67 1.15 -19.99 -1.73
C SER A 67 -0.04 -20.18 -0.81
N THR A 68 -0.78 -19.10 -0.57
CA THR A 68 -2.06 -19.11 0.11
C THR A 68 -3.18 -18.71 -0.85
N GLY A 69 -4.42 -19.12 -0.55
CA GLY A 69 -5.57 -18.69 -1.35
C GLY A 69 -5.74 -17.16 -1.31
N GLY A 70 -6.02 -16.55 -2.45
CA GLY A 70 -6.31 -15.11 -2.56
C GLY A 70 -5.13 -14.21 -2.94
N GLU A 71 -4.00 -14.75 -3.41
CA GLU A 71 -2.91 -13.93 -3.96
C GLU A 71 -3.33 -13.24 -5.27
N PRO A 72 -2.90 -11.98 -5.50
CA PRO A 72 -3.22 -11.27 -6.75
C PRO A 72 -2.47 -11.91 -7.92
N GLY A 73 -3.21 -12.24 -8.98
CA GLY A 73 -2.71 -12.92 -10.17
C GLY A 73 -2.23 -12.00 -11.30
N ASN A 74 -2.59 -10.72 -11.28
CA ASN A 74 -2.23 -9.72 -12.29
C ASN A 74 -2.02 -8.33 -11.69
N LEU A 75 -1.59 -7.37 -12.51
CA LEU A 75 -1.29 -6.00 -12.07
C LEU A 75 -2.54 -5.28 -11.54
N GLU A 76 -3.68 -5.46 -12.18
CA GLU A 76 -4.97 -4.90 -11.78
C GLU A 76 -5.32 -5.30 -10.34
N GLN A 77 -5.25 -6.60 -10.04
CA GLN A 77 -5.53 -7.14 -8.70
C GLN A 77 -4.52 -6.62 -7.67
N LYS A 78 -3.24 -6.48 -8.05
CA LYS A 78 -2.23 -5.86 -7.17
C LYS A 78 -2.60 -4.41 -6.83
N ILE A 79 -3.05 -3.63 -7.81
CA ILE A 79 -3.49 -2.24 -7.60
C ILE A 79 -4.76 -2.20 -6.73
N GLU A 80 -5.71 -3.11 -6.95
CA GLU A 80 -6.89 -3.24 -6.08
C GLU A 80 -6.51 -3.56 -4.63
N ASP A 81 -5.58 -4.48 -4.40
CA ASP A 81 -5.10 -4.81 -3.06
C ASP A 81 -4.35 -3.64 -2.40
N ILE A 82 -3.54 -2.88 -3.16
CA ILE A 82 -2.89 -1.66 -2.65
C ILE A 82 -3.93 -0.59 -2.31
N SER A 83 -5.00 -0.46 -3.10
CA SER A 83 -6.08 0.48 -2.79
C SER A 83 -6.74 0.17 -1.44
N LEU A 84 -6.86 -1.11 -1.08
CA LEU A 84 -7.34 -1.52 0.22
C LEU A 84 -6.36 -1.14 1.34
N LEU A 85 -5.05 -1.35 1.12
CA LEU A 85 -4.02 -0.90 2.06
C LEU A 85 -4.08 0.62 2.25
N HIS A 86 -4.26 1.38 1.16
CA HIS A 86 -4.36 2.83 1.22
C HIS A 86 -5.63 3.28 1.95
N ALA A 87 -6.78 2.66 1.71
CA ALA A 87 -8.02 2.98 2.41
C ALA A 87 -7.92 2.76 3.93
N LEU A 88 -7.16 1.76 4.37
CA LEU A 88 -6.98 1.44 5.80
C LEU A 88 -5.87 2.25 6.48
N THR A 89 -4.79 2.54 5.78
CA THR A 89 -3.58 3.17 6.35
C THR A 89 -3.46 4.66 6.04
N ASN A 90 -4.10 5.11 4.97
CA ASN A 90 -3.95 6.42 4.35
C ASN A 90 -2.49 6.78 3.99
N ALA A 91 -1.59 5.79 3.92
CA ALA A 91 -0.15 5.99 3.69
C ALA A 91 0.39 5.24 2.46
N ALA A 92 -0.41 4.34 1.88
CA ALA A 92 -0.04 3.50 0.74
C ALA A 92 -0.52 4.03 -0.63
N GLY A 93 -0.46 5.35 -0.87
CA GLY A 93 -1.12 6.00 -2.01
C GLY A 93 -0.44 5.83 -3.37
N ALA A 94 0.57 4.98 -3.47
CA ALA A 94 1.28 4.73 -4.72
C ALA A 94 1.78 3.29 -4.83
N VAL A 95 1.94 2.81 -6.07
CA VAL A 95 2.55 1.51 -6.39
C VAL A 95 3.91 1.71 -7.07
N SER A 96 4.91 0.94 -6.65
CA SER A 96 6.18 0.82 -7.35
C SER A 96 6.14 -0.44 -8.23
N LEU A 97 6.32 -0.24 -9.54
CA LEU A 97 6.22 -1.32 -10.54
C LEU A 97 7.57 -1.99 -10.77
N HIS A 98 7.53 -3.26 -11.17
CA HIS A 98 8.70 -4.02 -11.58
C HIS A 98 8.50 -4.62 -12.97
N ILE A 99 9.32 -4.20 -13.93
CA ILE A 99 9.24 -4.65 -15.32
C ILE A 99 10.28 -5.75 -15.55
N PRO A 100 9.93 -6.91 -16.15
CA PRO A 100 8.68 -7.15 -16.88
C PRO A 100 7.53 -7.79 -16.09
N TRP A 101 7.67 -8.03 -14.78
CA TRP A 101 6.63 -8.72 -13.98
C TRP A 101 5.27 -8.01 -13.98
N ASP A 102 5.28 -6.69 -14.17
CA ASP A 102 4.12 -5.81 -14.20
C ASP A 102 3.96 -5.10 -15.55
N ILE A 103 4.38 -5.70 -16.67
CA ILE A 103 4.09 -5.12 -17.98
C ILE A 103 2.56 -5.12 -18.18
N PRO A 104 1.93 -3.95 -18.36
CA PRO A 104 0.51 -3.89 -18.64
C PRO A 104 0.24 -4.30 -20.09
N GLU A 105 -0.82 -5.06 -20.32
CA GLU A 105 -1.32 -5.31 -21.68
C GLU A 105 -1.94 -4.03 -22.28
N ASP A 106 -2.67 -3.28 -21.44
CA ASP A 106 -3.24 -1.98 -21.77
C ASP A 106 -2.84 -0.93 -20.73
N VAL A 107 -1.89 -0.08 -21.10
CA VAL A 107 -1.38 1.01 -20.26
C VAL A 107 -2.48 2.02 -19.89
N ALA A 108 -3.42 2.29 -20.80
CA ALA A 108 -4.47 3.28 -20.57
C ALA A 108 -5.47 2.76 -19.54
N ALA A 109 -5.91 1.50 -19.68
CA ALA A 109 -6.82 0.85 -18.74
C ALA A 109 -6.21 0.73 -17.32
N ILE A 110 -4.91 0.43 -17.23
CA ILE A 110 -4.20 0.38 -15.95
C ILE A 110 -4.13 1.75 -15.28
N LYS A 111 -3.85 2.81 -16.05
CA LYS A 111 -3.84 4.18 -15.52
C LYS A 111 -5.23 4.62 -15.05
N GLU A 112 -6.28 4.30 -15.80
CA GLU A 112 -7.66 4.61 -15.42
C GLU A 112 -8.05 3.88 -14.12
N THR A 113 -7.76 2.57 -14.05
CA THR A 113 -7.99 1.75 -12.85
C THR A 113 -7.29 2.34 -11.63
N ALA A 114 -5.98 2.61 -11.73
CA ALA A 114 -5.20 3.17 -10.64
C ALA A 114 -5.75 4.54 -10.18
N SER A 115 -6.07 5.42 -11.13
CA SER A 115 -6.67 6.73 -10.84
C SER A 115 -8.03 6.61 -10.15
N SER A 116 -8.88 5.67 -10.56
CA SER A 116 -10.19 5.44 -9.94
C SER A 116 -10.09 4.95 -8.49
N LEU A 117 -8.97 4.30 -8.16
CA LEU A 117 -8.66 3.76 -6.84
C LEU A 117 -7.79 4.70 -5.98
N GLY A 118 -7.46 5.89 -6.50
CA GLY A 118 -6.61 6.86 -5.81
C GLY A 118 -5.15 6.42 -5.67
N ILE A 119 -4.68 5.51 -6.53
CA ILE A 119 -3.31 4.99 -6.51
C ILE A 119 -2.48 5.66 -7.61
N ALA A 120 -1.38 6.28 -7.21
CA ALA A 120 -0.38 6.81 -8.12
C ALA A 120 0.66 5.75 -8.51
N PHE A 121 1.46 6.03 -9.54
CA PHE A 121 2.64 5.24 -9.87
C PHE A 121 3.89 5.94 -9.35
N ASP A 122 4.69 5.22 -8.59
CA ASP A 122 6.00 5.66 -8.10
C ASP A 122 7.11 5.23 -9.10
N ALA A 123 8.35 5.12 -8.64
CA ALA A 123 9.47 4.67 -9.45
C ALA A 123 9.22 3.28 -10.06
N VAL A 124 9.74 3.10 -11.27
CA VAL A 124 9.75 1.83 -12.00
C VAL A 124 11.08 1.12 -11.74
N ASN A 125 11.01 -0.19 -11.51
CA ASN A 125 12.16 -1.05 -11.24
C ASN A 125 12.40 -1.96 -12.46
N SER A 126 13.61 -1.92 -13.01
CA SER A 126 14.03 -2.79 -14.11
C SER A 126 14.48 -4.16 -13.59
N ASN A 127 14.13 -5.23 -14.30
CA ASN A 127 14.67 -6.57 -14.07
C ASN A 127 15.71 -6.91 -15.15
N THR A 128 16.98 -6.89 -14.76
CA THR A 128 18.11 -7.42 -15.56
C THR A 128 18.90 -8.44 -14.74
N PHE A 129 18.25 -9.08 -13.76
CA PHE A 129 18.83 -10.09 -12.88
C PHE A 129 18.15 -11.46 -13.08
N GLN A 130 17.18 -11.53 -13.98
CA GLN A 130 16.48 -12.72 -14.42
C GLN A 130 16.31 -12.66 -15.93
N ASP A 131 16.73 -13.70 -16.63
CA ASP A 131 16.52 -13.83 -18.08
C ASP A 131 15.03 -13.92 -18.41
N GLN A 132 14.64 -13.27 -19.51
CA GLN A 132 13.25 -13.24 -19.97
C GLN A 132 13.01 -14.19 -21.14
N HIS A 133 11.76 -14.62 -21.31
CA HIS A 133 11.38 -15.49 -22.42
C HIS A 133 11.68 -14.80 -23.77
N GLY A 134 12.50 -15.44 -24.60
CA GLY A 134 12.90 -14.90 -25.91
C GLY A 134 14.06 -13.89 -25.87
N GLN A 135 14.72 -13.68 -24.73
CA GLN A 135 15.91 -12.83 -24.63
C GLN A 135 17.08 -13.42 -25.45
N ALA A 136 17.78 -12.58 -26.22
CA ALA A 136 18.85 -13.04 -27.11
C ALA A 136 20.11 -13.54 -26.38
N HIS A 137 20.38 -12.97 -25.21
CA HIS A 137 21.59 -13.20 -24.41
C HIS A 137 21.22 -13.25 -22.92
N SER A 138 22.10 -13.79 -22.08
CA SER A 138 22.03 -13.70 -20.61
C SER A 138 22.97 -12.60 -20.13
#